data_AF-A0A3D3LFR1-F1
#
_entry.id   AF-A0A3D3LFR1-F1
#
_cell.length_a   1.000
_cell.length_b   1.000
_cell.length_c   1.000
_cell.angle_alpha   90.00
_cell.angle_beta   90.00
_cell.angle_gamma   90.00
#
_symmetry.space_group_name_H-M   'P 1'
#
loop_
_entity.id
_entity.type
_entity.pdbx_description
1 polymer ?
#
loop_
_entity_poly.entity_id
_entity_poly.type
_entity_poly.pdbx_seq_one_letter_code
_entity_poly.pdbx_strand_id
1 'polypeptide(L)'
;QGCAISQASASMMTVKVKGVTKEKAAAMIEDFRHVVTGEGAVRDEDALGELQLLEGVQKFPQRVKCAMLAWRALEQALAGARVNPEWGRRV
;
A
#
# COMPACT_ATOMS: atom_id res chain seq x y z
N GLN A 1 -11.94 10.51 -2.77
CA GLN A 1 -12.21 9.82 -4.06
C GLN A 1 -10.87 9.66 -4.79
N GLY A 2 -10.55 8.45 -5.28
CA GLY A 2 -9.25 8.13 -5.92
C GLY A 2 -9.43 7.42 -7.27
N CYS A 3 -8.36 7.28 -8.07
CA CYS A 3 -8.41 6.53 -9.32
C CYS A 3 -8.57 5.02 -9.09
N ALA A 4 -8.96 4.27 -10.12
CA ALA A 4 -9.18 2.81 -10.03
C ALA A 4 -7.99 2.06 -9.39
N ILE A 5 -6.75 2.44 -9.72
CA ILE A 5 -5.54 1.83 -9.13
C ILE A 5 -5.47 2.07 -7.62
N SER A 6 -5.74 3.31 -7.17
CA SER A 6 -5.70 3.62 -5.74
C SER A 6 -6.81 2.91 -4.96
N GLN A 7 -8.00 2.75 -5.56
CA GLN A 7 -9.12 2.03 -4.96
C GLN A 7 -8.84 0.54 -4.87
N ALA A 8 -8.35 -0.07 -5.95
CA ALA A 8 -7.99 -1.49 -6.00
C ALA A 8 -6.87 -1.81 -5.01
N SER A 9 -5.80 -1.02 -4.99
CA SER A 9 -4.68 -1.18 -4.05
C SER A 9 -5.15 -1.07 -2.59
N ALA A 10 -5.97 -0.06 -2.27
CA ALA A 10 -6.53 0.10 -0.92
C ALA A 10 -7.39 -1.11 -0.52
N SER A 11 -8.27 -1.59 -1.40
CA SER A 11 -9.11 -2.76 -1.14
C SER A 11 -8.28 -4.00 -0.84
N MET A 12 -7.34 -4.35 -1.73
CA MET A 12 -6.45 -5.51 -1.54
C MET A 12 -5.59 -5.38 -0.27
N MET A 13 -5.05 -4.18 0.01
CA MET A 13 -4.31 -3.90 1.23
C MET A 13 -5.14 -4.25 2.47
N THR A 14 -6.39 -3.78 2.57
CA THR A 14 -7.21 -4.01 3.78
C THR A 14 -7.47 -5.49 4.06
N VAL A 15 -7.64 -6.31 3.01
CA VAL A 15 -7.79 -7.76 3.14
C VAL A 15 -6.50 -8.37 3.67
N LYS A 16 -5.35 -7.92 3.14
CA LYS A 16 -4.03 -8.48 3.43
C LYS A 16 -3.47 -8.11 4.80
N VAL A 17 -3.75 -6.92 5.30
CA VAL A 17 -3.21 -6.43 6.59
C VAL A 17 -4.15 -6.70 7.77
N LYS A 18 -5.32 -7.30 7.56
CA LYS A 18 -6.25 -7.60 8.64
C LYS A 18 -5.72 -8.75 9.50
N GLY A 19 -5.55 -8.51 10.80
CA GLY A 19 -5.12 -9.54 11.75
C GLY A 19 -3.63 -9.88 11.71
N VAL A 20 -2.83 -9.18 10.92
CA VAL A 20 -1.36 -9.34 10.92
C VAL A 20 -0.71 -8.41 11.94
N THR A 21 0.50 -8.77 12.39
CA THR A 21 1.27 -7.93 13.32
C THR A 21 1.80 -6.67 12.63
N LYS A 22 2.19 -5.66 13.42
CA LYS A 22 2.76 -4.41 12.87
C LYS A 22 4.02 -4.66 12.06
N GLU A 23 4.86 -5.58 12.53
CA GLU A 23 6.12 -5.96 11.89
C GLU A 23 5.86 -6.61 10.54
N LYS A 24 4.86 -7.51 10.48
CA LYS A 24 4.46 -8.14 9.21
C LYS A 24 3.84 -7.13 8.24
N ALA A 25 2.99 -6.23 8.72
CA ALA A 25 2.43 -5.16 7.88
C ALA A 25 3.53 -4.24 7.33
N ALA A 26 4.53 -3.89 8.14
CA ALA A 26 5.69 -3.11 7.69
C ALA A 26 6.52 -3.86 6.64
N ALA A 27 6.71 -5.17 6.80
CA ALA A 27 7.37 -5.98 5.77
C ALA A 27 6.58 -5.98 4.45
N MET A 28 5.26 -6.14 4.52
CA MET A 28 4.40 -6.11 3.32
C MET A 28 4.39 -4.76 2.62
N ILE A 29 4.50 -3.64 3.36
CA ILE A 29 4.63 -2.30 2.78
C ILE A 29 5.87 -2.22 1.88
N GLU A 30 7.02 -2.69 2.39
CA GLU A 30 8.28 -2.67 1.63
C GLU A 30 8.24 -3.63 0.44
N ASP A 31 7.73 -4.85 0.63
CA ASP A 31 7.60 -5.83 -0.45
C ASP A 31 6.67 -5.31 -1.56
N PHE A 32 5.55 -4.69 -1.20
CA PHE A 32 4.64 -4.08 -2.17
C PHE A 32 5.27 -2.86 -2.87
N ARG A 33 6.09 -2.07 -2.15
CA ARG A 33 6.87 -0.97 -2.74
C ARG A 33 7.77 -1.51 -3.84
N HIS A 34 8.50 -2.59 -3.57
CA HIS A 34 9.38 -3.24 -4.55
C HIS A 34 8.61 -3.72 -5.79
N VAL A 35 7.44 -4.32 -5.61
CA VAL A 35 6.57 -4.74 -6.74
C VAL A 35 6.19 -3.57 -7.65
N VAL A 36 5.76 -2.44 -7.09
CA VAL A 36 5.25 -1.33 -7.89
C VAL A 36 6.33 -0.37 -8.40
N THR A 37 7.55 -0.41 -7.86
CA THR A 37 8.70 0.33 -8.38
C THR A 37 9.58 -0.48 -9.31
N GLY A 38 9.55 -1.82 -9.20
CA GLY A 38 10.52 -2.68 -9.88
C GLY A 38 11.93 -2.59 -9.30
N GLU A 39 12.06 -2.06 -8.08
CA GLU A 39 13.34 -1.83 -7.42
C GLU A 39 13.42 -2.68 -6.16
N GLY A 40 14.53 -3.38 -5.93
CA GLY A 40 14.71 -4.22 -4.74
C GLY A 40 14.18 -5.65 -4.92
N ALA A 41 14.15 -6.41 -3.82
CA ALA A 41 13.75 -7.81 -3.81
C ALA A 41 12.52 -7.99 -2.92
N VAL A 42 11.51 -8.69 -3.45
CA VAL A 42 10.34 -9.12 -2.67
C VAL A 42 10.78 -10.29 -1.78
N ARG A 43 10.55 -10.19 -0.47
CA ARG A 43 10.99 -11.21 0.49
C ARG A 43 9.96 -12.32 0.64
N ASP A 44 8.68 -11.97 0.59
CA ASP A 44 7.56 -12.90 0.76
C ASP A 44 6.48 -12.63 -0.31
N GLU A 45 6.68 -13.24 -1.48
CA GLU A 45 5.75 -13.17 -2.60
C GLU A 45 4.37 -13.74 -2.24
N ASP A 46 4.33 -14.82 -1.48
CA ASP A 46 3.09 -15.48 -1.05
C ASP A 46 2.25 -14.59 -0.13
N ALA A 47 2.90 -13.84 0.78
CA ALA A 47 2.22 -12.86 1.61
C ALA A 47 1.50 -11.79 0.77
N LEU A 48 2.14 -11.30 -0.30
CA LEU A 48 1.53 -10.32 -1.21
C LEU A 48 0.32 -10.89 -1.97
N GLY A 49 0.42 -12.12 -2.48
CA GLY A 49 -0.65 -12.76 -3.28
C GLY A 49 -1.17 -11.86 -4.40
N GLU A 50 -2.48 -11.55 -4.42
CA GLU A 50 -3.11 -10.72 -5.47
C GLU A 50 -2.48 -9.34 -5.68
N LEU A 51 -1.77 -8.80 -4.68
CA LEU A 51 -1.05 -7.53 -4.81
C LEU A 51 0.03 -7.56 -5.89
N GLN A 52 0.54 -8.75 -6.24
CA GLN A 52 1.48 -8.92 -7.34
C GLN A 52 0.88 -8.55 -8.71
N LEU A 53 -0.45 -8.61 -8.87
CA LEU A 53 -1.12 -8.19 -10.11
C LEU A 53 -0.89 -6.70 -10.42
N LEU A 54 -0.45 -5.91 -9.44
CA LEU A 54 -0.08 -4.51 -9.60
C LEU A 54 1.38 -4.31 -10.05
N GLU A 55 2.17 -5.36 -10.30
CA GLU A 55 3.55 -5.24 -10.82
C GLU A 55 3.64 -4.41 -12.11
N GLY A 56 2.58 -4.42 -12.94
CA GLY A 56 2.52 -3.66 -14.18
C GLY A 56 2.59 -2.15 -13.95
N VAL A 57 2.28 -1.68 -12.73
CA VAL A 57 2.35 -0.26 -12.35
C VAL A 57 3.78 0.27 -12.45
N GLN A 58 4.81 -0.57 -12.29
CA GLN A 58 6.22 -0.15 -12.42
C GLN A 58 6.52 0.47 -13.80
N LYS A 59 5.78 0.07 -14.85
CA LYS A 59 5.90 0.61 -16.22
C LYS A 59 5.28 2.01 -16.35
N PHE A 60 4.59 2.50 -15.31
CA PHE A 60 3.88 3.78 -15.30
C PHE A 60 4.25 4.58 -14.04
N PRO A 61 5.41 5.26 -13.99
CA PRO A 61 5.90 5.97 -12.80
C PRO A 61 4.88 6.95 -12.19
N GLN A 62 4.05 7.58 -13.02
CA GLN A 62 2.98 8.49 -12.57
C GLN A 62 1.87 7.77 -11.77
N ARG A 63 1.70 6.46 -11.93
CA ARG A 63 0.70 5.64 -11.25
C ARG A 63 1.23 4.97 -9.98
N VAL A 64 2.55 4.92 -9.76
CA VAL A 64 3.16 4.38 -8.54
C VAL A 64 2.62 5.08 -7.29
N LYS A 65 2.51 6.42 -7.33
CA LYS A 65 1.93 7.20 -6.22
C LYS A 65 0.48 6.83 -5.93
N CYS A 66 -0.30 6.48 -6.95
CA CYS A 66 -1.68 6.03 -6.78
C CYS A 66 -1.73 4.65 -6.12
N ALA A 67 -0.88 3.71 -6.54
CA ALA A 67 -0.80 2.38 -5.94
C ALA A 67 -0.33 2.43 -4.48
N MET A 68 0.63 3.29 -4.15
CA MET A 68 1.21 3.40 -2.80
C MET A 68 0.40 4.25 -1.82
N LEU A 69 -0.68 4.92 -2.24
CA LEU A 69 -1.36 5.90 -1.40
C LEU A 69 -1.85 5.33 -0.07
N ALA A 70 -2.58 4.21 -0.11
CA ALA A 70 -3.12 3.57 1.10
C ALA A 70 -2.01 2.96 1.97
N TRP A 71 -0.98 2.38 1.34
CA TRP A 71 0.17 1.79 2.02
C TRP A 71 1.01 2.81 2.79
N ARG A 72 1.19 4.01 2.24
CA ARG A 72 1.85 5.13 2.93
C ARG A 72 1.03 5.64 4.11
N ALA A 73 -0.30 5.65 3.99
CA ALA A 73 -1.17 6.01 5.10
C ALA A 73 -1.06 4.96 6.23
N LEU A 74 -0.99 3.67 5.89
CA LEU A 74 -0.74 2.60 6.84
C LEU A 74 0.64 2.73 7.52
N GLU A 75 1.70 2.98 6.75
CA GLU A 75 3.05 3.22 7.25
C GLU A 75 3.07 4.35 8.29
N GLN A 76 2.42 5.47 7.99
CA GLN A 76 2.27 6.60 8.90
C GLN A 76 1.47 6.24 10.17
N ALA A 77 0.38 5.48 10.02
CA ALA A 77 -0.41 5.02 11.16
C ALA A 77 0.38 4.08 12.08
N LEU A 78 1.19 3.18 11.51
CA LEU A 78 2.08 2.30 12.26
C LEU A 78 3.17 3.08 13.01
N ALA A 79 3.66 4.17 12.42
CA ALA A 79 4.62 5.10 13.04
C ALA A 79 4.00 6.05 14.09
N GLY A 80 2.68 5.98 14.32
CA GLY A 80 1.99 6.83 15.30
C GLY A 80 1.75 8.27 14.82
N ALA A 81 1.77 8.52 13.50
CA ALA A 81 1.44 9.83 12.96
C ALA A 81 0.01 10.24 13.33
N ARG A 82 -0.16 11.46 13.83
CA ARG A 82 -1.49 12.00 14.14
C ARG A 82 -2.21 12.38 12.85
N VAL A 83 -3.37 11.79 12.62
CA VAL A 83 -4.28 12.24 11.56
C VAL A 83 -4.86 13.59 11.97
N ASN A 84 -4.76 14.61 11.12
CA ASN A 84 -5.39 15.90 11.39
C ASN A 84 -6.94 15.73 11.39
N PRO A 85 -7.63 15.93 12.52
CA PRO A 85 -9.07 15.71 12.63
C PRO A 85 -9.91 16.65 11.74
N GLU A 86 -9.33 17.73 11.21
CA GLU A 86 -10.02 18.65 10.31
C GLU A 86 -10.32 18.07 8.92
N TRP A 87 -9.61 17.00 8.51
CA TRP A 87 -9.82 16.37 7.21
C TRP A 87 -11.16 15.62 7.14
N GLY A 88 -11.69 15.13 8.26
CA GLY A 88 -12.95 14.38 8.32
C GLY A 88 -14.23 15.23 8.27
N ARG A 89 -14.13 16.57 8.35
CA ARG A 89 -15.28 17.50 8.39
C ARG A 89 -15.68 18.10 7.04
N ARG A 90 -14.98 17.75 5.95
CA ARG A 90 -15.18 18.33 4.61
C ARG A 90 -15.78 17.36 3.58
N VAL A 91 -16.46 16.31 4.03
CA VAL A 91 -17.27 15.44 3.17
C VAL A 91 -18.75 15.77 3.28
#